data_AF-A0A529MJ26-F1
#
_entry.id   AF-A0A529MJ26-F1
#
_cell.length_a   1.000
_cell.length_b   1.000
_cell.length_c   1.000
_cell.angle_alpha   90.00
_cell.angle_beta   90.00
_cell.angle_gamma   90.00
#
_symmetry.space_group_name_H-M   'P 1'
#
loop_
_entity.id
_entity.type
_entity.pdbx_description
1 polymer ?
#
loop_
_entity_poly.entity_id
_entity_poly.type
_entity_poly.pdbx_seq_one_letter_code
_entity_poly.pdbx_strand_id
1 'polypeptide(L)'
;PMRSFVDRIKALHGKDGVLSVSVIHGFMAADVPEMGTRILVVTDNEKEKGDALAESLGRELYAMRERTAMTMLNTADGIERALAVRKANPDKPVVIADIWDNPGGGVAGDGTVVLR
;
A
#
# COMPACT_ATOMS: atom_id res chain seq x y z
N PRO A 1 4.03 10.73 -0.12
CA PRO A 1 5.16 10.32 -1.01
C PRO A 1 4.73 9.32 -2.09
N MET A 2 3.91 8.31 -1.77
CA MET A 2 3.49 7.31 -2.75
C MET A 2 2.72 7.86 -3.94
N ARG A 3 1.79 8.81 -3.73
CA ARG A 3 0.99 9.38 -4.83
C ARG A 3 1.86 10.00 -5.92
N SER A 4 2.82 10.84 -5.54
CA SER A 4 3.74 11.48 -6.48
C SER A 4 4.66 10.46 -7.18
N PHE A 5 5.08 9.40 -6.47
CA PHE A 5 5.84 8.31 -7.09
C PHE A 5 5.02 7.59 -8.17
N VAL A 6 3.77 7.22 -7.85
CA VAL A 6 2.84 6.55 -8.77
C VAL A 6 2.54 7.43 -9.99
N ASP A 7 2.31 8.73 -9.79
CA ASP A 7 2.05 9.66 -10.90
C ASP A 7 3.26 9.73 -11.86
N ARG A 8 4.49 9.76 -11.32
CA ARG A 8 5.71 9.78 -12.14
C ARG A 8 5.92 8.49 -12.94
N ILE A 9 5.77 7.31 -12.32
CA ILE A 9 5.98 6.04 -13.05
C ILE A 9 4.90 5.83 -14.12
N LYS A 10 3.66 6.29 -13.89
CA LYS A 10 2.61 6.29 -14.90
C LYS A 10 2.94 7.19 -16.08
N ALA A 11 3.56 8.35 -15.81
CA ALA A 11 3.95 9.28 -16.85
C ALA A 11 5.08 8.76 -17.76
N LEU A 12 5.73 7.64 -17.42
CA LEU A 12 6.72 6.95 -18.26
C LEU A 12 6.06 6.06 -19.33
N HIS A 13 4.82 5.65 -19.13
CA HIS A 13 4.14 4.74 -20.06
C HIS A 13 3.99 5.38 -21.45
N GLY A 14 4.36 4.65 -22.49
CA GLY A 14 4.33 5.10 -23.88
C GLY A 14 5.46 6.04 -24.28
N LYS A 15 6.49 6.22 -23.44
CA LYS A 15 7.64 7.09 -23.72
C LYS A 15 8.93 6.30 -23.74
N ASP A 16 9.84 6.68 -24.63
CA ASP A 16 11.19 6.13 -24.70
C ASP A 16 11.19 4.59 -24.65
N GLY A 17 10.33 3.94 -25.43
CA GLY A 17 10.23 2.47 -25.49
C GLY A 17 9.66 1.78 -24.24
N VAL A 18 9.21 2.50 -23.20
CA VAL A 18 8.54 1.94 -22.03
C VAL A 18 7.07 1.72 -22.32
N LEU A 19 6.63 0.46 -22.30
CA LEU A 19 5.23 0.07 -22.53
C LEU A 19 4.43 0.11 -21.22
N SER A 20 5.03 -0.31 -20.11
CA SER A 20 4.37 -0.31 -18.81
C SER A 20 5.38 -0.35 -17.65
N VAL A 21 4.97 0.21 -16.52
CA VAL A 21 5.67 0.16 -15.24
C VAL A 21 4.65 -0.11 -14.15
N SER A 22 4.87 -1.18 -13.38
CA SER A 22 3.98 -1.63 -12.31
C SER A 22 4.73 -1.81 -11.00
N VAL A 23 4.09 -1.41 -9.90
CA VAL A 23 4.52 -1.75 -8.54
C VAL A 23 3.79 -3.02 -8.11
N ILE A 24 4.55 -4.07 -7.85
CA ILE A 24 4.04 -5.31 -7.24
C ILE A 24 4.23 -5.17 -5.73
N HIS A 25 3.14 -4.89 -5.02
CA HIS A 25 3.20 -4.49 -3.60
C HIS A 25 3.66 -5.62 -2.67
N GLY A 26 3.44 -6.87 -3.05
CA GLY A 26 3.53 -8.01 -2.14
C GLY A 26 2.26 -8.14 -1.29
N PHE A 27 2.22 -9.16 -0.44
CA PHE A 27 1.10 -9.39 0.47
C PHE A 27 1.63 -9.80 1.84
N MET A 28 1.78 -8.84 2.75
CA MET A 28 2.54 -8.99 4.01
C MET A 28 2.13 -10.16 4.92
N ALA A 29 0.95 -10.75 4.74
CA ALA A 29 0.48 -11.89 5.52
C ALA A 29 0.77 -13.26 4.86
N ALA A 30 1.33 -13.32 3.65
CA ALA A 30 1.72 -14.59 3.04
C ALA A 30 3.09 -15.09 3.54
N ASP A 31 3.18 -16.38 3.82
CA ASP A 31 4.42 -17.07 4.17
C ASP A 31 4.99 -17.79 2.94
N VAL A 32 5.61 -17.03 2.03
CA VAL A 32 6.20 -17.52 0.79
C VAL A 32 7.58 -16.90 0.55
N PRO A 33 8.53 -17.62 -0.09
CA PRO A 33 9.89 -17.12 -0.28
C PRO A 33 9.96 -15.88 -1.19
N GLU A 34 8.95 -15.65 -2.03
CA GLU A 34 8.86 -14.50 -2.92
C GLU A 34 8.40 -13.21 -2.22
N MET A 35 8.15 -13.25 -0.91
CA MET A 35 7.62 -12.13 -0.15
C MET A 35 8.47 -10.86 -0.34
N GLY A 36 7.80 -9.76 -0.70
CA GLY A 36 8.42 -8.46 -0.87
C GLY A 36 7.75 -7.63 -1.95
N THR A 37 8.33 -6.46 -2.20
CA THR A 37 7.87 -5.52 -3.22
C THR A 37 8.79 -5.59 -4.45
N ARG A 38 8.21 -5.55 -5.65
CA ARG A 38 8.97 -5.56 -6.92
C ARG A 38 8.52 -4.44 -7.85
N ILE A 39 9.42 -3.98 -8.71
CA ILE A 39 9.09 -3.13 -9.85
C ILE A 39 9.15 -4.01 -11.11
N LEU A 40 8.06 -4.01 -11.88
CA LEU A 40 8.00 -4.66 -13.19
C LEU A 40 7.98 -3.58 -14.27
N VAL A 41 8.98 -3.59 -15.15
CA VAL A 41 9.04 -2.72 -16.33
C VAL A 41 8.89 -3.59 -17.58
N VAL A 42 8.02 -3.16 -18.48
CA VAL A 42 7.82 -3.76 -19.80
C VAL A 42 8.28 -2.74 -20.84
N THR A 43 9.22 -3.14 -21.69
CA THR A 43 9.78 -2.30 -22.76
C THR A 43 9.56 -2.93 -24.13
N ASP A 44 9.60 -2.12 -25.18
CA ASP A 44 9.58 -2.57 -26.56
C ASP A 44 10.98 -3.05 -26.99
N ASN A 45 11.26 -4.32 -26.74
CA ASN A 45 12.52 -4.99 -27.10
C ASN A 45 13.82 -4.35 -26.56
N GLU A 46 13.74 -3.46 -25.55
CA GLU A 46 14.88 -2.81 -24.90
C GLU A 46 15.15 -3.35 -23.47
N LYS A 47 15.47 -4.65 -23.34
CA LYS A 47 15.59 -5.33 -22.02
C LYS A 47 16.55 -4.62 -21.04
N GLU A 48 17.77 -4.28 -21.46
CA GLU A 48 18.78 -3.70 -20.58
C GLU A 48 18.33 -2.35 -19.98
N LYS A 49 17.64 -1.54 -20.79
CA LYS A 49 17.05 -0.27 -20.36
C LYS A 49 15.90 -0.49 -19.37
N GLY A 50 15.06 -1.51 -19.63
CA GLY A 50 14.02 -1.93 -18.72
C GLY A 50 14.56 -2.37 -17.36
N ASP A 51 15.62 -3.18 -17.34
CA ASP A 51 16.28 -3.66 -16.13
C ASP A 51 16.86 -2.50 -15.31
N ALA A 52 17.58 -1.57 -15.97
CA ALA A 52 18.14 -0.39 -15.31
C ALA A 52 17.06 0.52 -14.72
N LEU A 53 15.94 0.72 -15.45
CA LEU A 53 14.81 1.50 -14.95
C LEU A 53 14.13 0.83 -13.75
N ALA A 54 13.93 -0.50 -13.81
CA ALA A 54 13.34 -1.26 -12.73
C ALA A 54 14.18 -1.17 -11.44
N GLU A 55 15.51 -1.29 -11.55
CA GLU A 55 16.42 -1.15 -10.42
C GLU A 55 16.36 0.27 -9.83
N SER A 56 16.43 1.30 -10.67
CA SER A 56 16.39 2.70 -10.24
C SER A 56 15.11 3.02 -9.46
N LEU A 57 13.96 2.67 -10.02
CA LEU A 57 12.65 2.86 -9.39
C LEU A 57 12.48 2.00 -8.14
N GLY A 58 13.04 0.79 -8.14
CA GLY A 58 13.01 -0.11 -6.98
C GLY A 58 13.78 0.46 -5.80
N ARG A 59 14.98 1.00 -6.03
CA ARG A 59 15.78 1.69 -5.01
C ARG A 59 15.08 2.93 -4.47
N GLU A 60 14.44 3.71 -5.34
CA GLU A 60 13.64 4.86 -4.93
C GLU A 60 12.46 4.44 -4.04
N LEU A 61 11.72 3.40 -4.43
CA LEU A 61 10.61 2.86 -3.64
C LEU A 61 11.10 2.35 -2.27
N TYR A 62 12.20 1.62 -2.24
CA TYR A 62 12.80 1.13 -1.01
C TYR A 62 13.24 2.26 -0.07
N ALA A 63 13.73 3.38 -0.60
CA ALA A 63 14.08 4.55 0.21
C ALA A 63 12.87 5.19 0.91
N MET A 64 11.64 4.90 0.46
CA MET A 64 10.41 5.38 1.08
C MET A 64 9.85 4.47 2.19
N ARG A 65 10.39 3.27 2.42
CA ARG A 65 9.77 2.16 3.20
C ARG A 65 9.29 2.49 4.63
N GLU A 66 9.86 3.50 5.28
CA GLU A 66 9.46 3.92 6.65
C GLU A 66 8.56 5.17 6.66
N ARG A 67 8.21 5.68 5.49
CA ARG A 67 7.48 6.95 5.31
C ARG A 67 6.11 6.78 4.65
N THR A 68 5.73 5.53 4.39
CA THR A 68 4.54 5.17 3.62
C THR A 68 3.54 4.36 4.42
N ALA A 69 3.93 3.86 5.60
CA ALA A 69 3.01 3.19 6.52
C ALA A 69 1.96 4.18 7.03
N MET A 70 0.71 3.71 7.09
CA MET A 70 -0.37 4.42 7.75
C MET A 70 -0.21 4.33 9.28
N THR A 71 -0.64 5.36 9.99
CA THR A 71 -0.74 5.28 11.46
C THR A 71 -1.76 4.22 11.83
N MET A 72 -1.33 3.19 12.55
CA MET A 72 -2.19 2.18 13.13
C MET A 72 -2.42 2.52 14.60
N LEU A 73 -3.67 2.47 15.04
CA LEU A 73 -4.04 2.60 16.45
C LEU A 73 -4.28 1.21 17.01
N ASN A 74 -3.94 1.01 18.29
CA ASN A 74 -4.50 -0.12 19.03
C ASN A 74 -6.00 0.11 19.27
N THR A 75 -6.71 -0.93 19.70
CA THR A 75 -8.18 -0.88 19.90
C THR A 75 -8.61 0.24 20.84
N ALA A 76 -7.94 0.41 21.99
CA ALA A 76 -8.31 1.42 22.98
C ALA A 76 -8.15 2.84 22.42
N ASP A 77 -6.99 3.15 21.83
CA ASP A 77 -6.72 4.45 21.22
C ASP A 77 -7.65 4.73 20.02
N GLY A 78 -7.99 3.68 19.27
CA GLY A 78 -8.95 3.74 18.16
C GLY A 78 -10.35 4.12 18.62
N ILE A 79 -10.84 3.52 19.71
CA ILE A 79 -12.15 3.82 20.31
C ILE A 79 -12.18 5.26 20.85
N GLU A 80 -11.15 5.66 21.60
CA GLU A 80 -11.05 7.04 22.11
C GLU A 80 -11.05 8.07 20.97
N ARG A 81 -10.30 7.79 19.90
CA ARG A 81 -10.30 8.62 18.70
C ARG A 81 -11.68 8.68 18.05
N ALA A 82 -12.38 7.54 17.95
CA ALA A 82 -13.71 7.47 17.37
C ALA A 82 -14.74 8.29 18.18
N LEU A 83 -14.72 8.18 19.51
CA LEU A 83 -15.58 8.97 20.41
C LEU A 83 -15.31 10.48 20.25
N ALA A 84 -14.05 10.89 20.17
CA ALA A 84 -13.70 12.29 19.93
C ALA A 84 -14.22 12.81 18.58
N VAL A 85 -14.11 12.01 17.51
CA VAL A 85 -14.63 12.36 16.18
C VAL A 85 -16.16 12.47 16.21
N ARG A 86 -16.85 11.53 16.88
CA ARG A 86 -18.32 11.54 17.04
C ARG A 86 -18.79 12.77 17.79
N LYS A 87 -18.10 13.13 18.89
CA LYS A 87 -18.40 14.34 19.67
C LYS A 87 -18.28 15.61 18.83
N ALA A 88 -17.28 15.68 17.95
CA ALA A 88 -17.08 16.81 17.04
C ALA A 88 -18.04 16.83 15.84
N ASN A 89 -18.63 15.68 15.47
CA ASN A 89 -19.51 15.52 14.31
C ASN A 89 -20.77 14.71 14.69
N PRO A 90 -21.67 15.27 15.51
CA PRO A 90 -22.81 14.53 16.08
C PRO A 90 -23.80 14.01 15.04
N ASP A 91 -23.86 14.62 13.85
CA ASP A 91 -24.80 14.21 12.79
C ASP A 91 -24.21 13.17 11.83
N LYS A 92 -22.95 12.76 12.02
CA LYS A 92 -22.25 11.82 11.12
C LYS A 92 -21.84 10.54 11.83
N PRO A 93 -21.99 9.37 11.20
CA PRO A 93 -21.47 8.13 11.77
C PRO A 93 -19.93 8.17 11.82
N VAL A 94 -19.37 7.35 12.69
CA VAL A 94 -17.92 7.07 12.71
C VAL A 94 -17.73 5.65 12.20
N VAL A 95 -16.78 5.48 11.27
CA VAL A 95 -16.41 4.18 10.72
C VAL A 95 -15.07 3.79 11.33
N ILE A 96 -15.04 2.62 11.97
CA ILE A 96 -13.81 1.98 12.45
C ILE A 96 -13.51 0.83 11.49
N ALA A 97 -12.26 0.76 11.02
CA ALA A 97 -11.80 -0.33 10.18
C ALA A 97 -10.83 -1.21 10.98
N ASP A 98 -11.23 -2.46 11.24
CA ASP A 98 -10.32 -3.48 11.74
C ASP A 98 -9.49 -4.02 10.57
N ILE A 99 -8.23 -3.60 10.51
CA ILE A 99 -7.34 -3.92 9.38
C ILE A 99 -6.98 -5.42 9.38
N TRP A 100 -6.91 -6.03 10.56
CA TRP A 100 -6.41 -7.40 10.72
C TRP A 100 -7.52 -8.45 10.73
N ASP A 101 -8.79 -8.04 10.84
CA ASP A 101 -9.96 -8.88 10.64
C ASP A 101 -10.74 -8.50 9.36
N ASN A 102 -10.02 -8.36 8.24
CA ASN A 102 -10.56 -8.02 6.93
C ASN A 102 -10.62 -9.25 6.00
N PRO A 103 -11.80 -9.87 5.75
CA PRO A 103 -11.90 -11.03 4.86
C PRO A 103 -11.40 -10.82 3.43
N GLY A 104 -11.46 -9.59 2.92
CA GLY A 104 -10.88 -9.26 1.61
C GLY A 104 -9.35 -9.42 1.58
N GLY A 105 -8.71 -9.38 2.74
CA GLY A 105 -7.30 -9.70 2.96
C GLY A 105 -7.04 -11.17 3.33
N GLY A 106 -8.02 -12.06 3.24
CA GLY A 106 -7.83 -13.51 3.42
C GLY A 106 -7.92 -14.03 4.86
N VAL A 107 -8.43 -13.23 5.80
CA VAL A 107 -8.70 -13.65 7.19
C VAL A 107 -10.18 -13.96 7.42
N ALA A 108 -10.56 -14.49 8.58
CA ALA A 108 -11.88 -15.09 8.81
C ALA A 108 -13.03 -14.08 8.98
N GLY A 109 -12.80 -12.86 9.49
CA GLY A 109 -13.87 -11.91 9.79
C GLY A 109 -14.65 -12.25 11.07
N ASP A 110 -14.04 -12.97 12.01
CA ASP A 110 -14.65 -13.45 13.25
C ASP A 110 -14.11 -12.74 14.51
N GLY A 111 -13.34 -11.68 14.32
CA GLY A 111 -12.79 -10.83 15.37
C GLY A 111 -13.87 -10.10 16.16
N THR A 112 -13.81 -10.21 17.48
CA THR A 112 -14.73 -9.54 18.42
C THR A 112 -14.04 -8.51 19.31
N VAL A 113 -12.76 -8.22 19.05
CA VAL A 113 -11.93 -7.37 19.93
C VAL A 113 -12.49 -5.96 20.08
N VAL A 114 -13.08 -5.40 19.03
CA VAL A 114 -13.68 -4.05 19.06
C VAL A 114 -14.99 -4.00 19.89
N LEU A 115 -15.67 -5.15 20.06
CA LEU A 115 -16.94 -5.24 20.80
C LEU A 115 -16.77 -5.49 22.30
N ARG A 116 -15.56 -5.80 22.76
CA ARG A 116 -15.23 -6.10 24.16
C ARG A 116 -14.73 -4.85 24.89
#